data_AF-A0A9D0XSJ8-F1
#
_entry.id   AF-A0A9D0XSJ8-F1
#
_cell.length_a   1.000
_cell.length_b   1.000
_cell.length_c   1.000
_cell.angle_alpha   90.00
_cell.angle_beta   90.00
_cell.angle_gamma   90.00
#
_symmetry.space_group_name_H-M   'P 1'
#
loop_
_entity.id
_entity.type
_entity.pdbx_description
1 polymer ?
#
loop_
_entity_poly.entity_id
_entity_poly.type
_entity_poly.pdbx_seq_one_letter_code
_entity_poly.pdbx_strand_id
1 'polypeptide(L)' 'MAKKFYVVWQGREPGIYTDWNSCKKQVDKFAGAKYKSFSSLAEAEQAFVGSHGASTAK' A
#
# COMPACT_ATOMS: atom_id res chain seq x y z
N MET A 1 10.08 -16.24 9.73
CA MET A 1 9.07 -16.09 8.66
C MET A 1 8.78 -14.60 8.48
N ALA A 2 9.29 -13.97 7.43
CA ALA A 2 9.12 -12.53 7.22
C ALA A 2 7.68 -12.24 6.74
N LYS A 3 6.84 -11.68 7.62
CA LYS A 3 5.52 -11.13 7.24
C LYS A 3 5.77 -9.89 6.38
N LYS A 4 5.37 -9.97 5.10
CA LYS A 4 5.37 -8.81 4.19
C LYS A 4 4.03 -8.10 4.31
N PHE A 5 4.06 -6.78 4.44
CA PHE A 5 2.88 -5.93 4.52
C PHE A 5 2.74 -5.17 3.21
N TYR A 6 1.61 -5.30 2.53
CA TYR A 6 1.30 -4.66 1.27
C TYR A 6 0.37 -3.48 1.52
N VAL A 7 0.87 -2.28 1.34
CA VAL A 7 0.09 -1.05 1.44
C VAL A 7 -0.46 -0.74 0.07
N VAL A 8 -1.77 -0.55 -0.04
CA VAL A 8 -2.46 -0.09 -1.25
C VAL A 8 -2.91 1.34 -1.00
N TRP A 9 -2.32 2.30 -1.73
CA TRP A 9 -2.71 3.70 -1.72
C TRP A 9 -3.77 4.03 -2.75
N GLN A 10 -3.68 3.40 -3.93
CA GLN A 10 -4.70 3.50 -4.97
C GLN A 10 -5.01 2.10 -5.49
N GLY A 11 -6.28 1.77 -5.49
CA GLY A 11 -6.82 0.47 -5.89
C GLY A 11 -8.33 0.49 -5.71
N ARG A 12 -8.96 -0.67 -5.87
CA ARG A 12 -10.39 -0.83 -5.54
C ARG A 12 -10.67 -0.57 -4.07
N GLU A 13 -9.87 -1.17 -3.19
CA GLU A 13 -9.88 -0.92 -1.74
C GLU A 13 -8.47 -0.53 -1.27
N PRO A 14 -8.23 0.75 -0.93
CA PRO A 14 -6.99 1.17 -0.29
C PRO A 14 -6.93 0.68 1.16
N GLY A 15 -5.75 0.20 1.58
CA GLY A 15 -5.56 -0.38 2.90
C GLY A 15 -4.25 -1.14 3.04
N ILE A 16 -4.01 -1.69 4.22
CA ILE A 16 -2.80 -2.49 4.53
C ILE A 16 -3.20 -3.97 4.54
N TYR A 17 -2.64 -4.73 3.62
CA TYR A 17 -2.87 -6.16 3.47
C TYR A 17 -1.65 -6.95 3.92
N THR A 18 -1.86 -8.08 4.56
CA THR A 18 -0.79 -9.04 4.89
C THR A 18 -0.65 -10.15 3.84
N ASP A 19 -1.51 -10.11 2.81
CA ASP A 19 -1.63 -11.15 1.78
C ASP A 19 -1.53 -10.56 0.36
N TRP A 20 -0.71 -11.20 -0.47
CA TRP A 20 -0.50 -10.78 -1.86
C TRP A 20 -1.67 -11.15 -2.77
N ASN A 21 -2.34 -12.27 -2.53
CA ASN A 21 -3.44 -12.74 -3.39
C ASN A 21 -4.63 -11.77 -3.34
N SER A 22 -4.98 -11.30 -2.14
CA SER A 22 -6.00 -10.27 -1.94
C SER A 22 -5.56 -8.92 -2.50
N CYS A 23 -4.32 -8.49 -2.23
CA CYS A 23 -3.78 -7.26 -2.80
C CYS A 23 -3.81 -7.28 -4.33
N LYS A 24 -3.38 -8.39 -4.95
CA LYS A 24 -3.35 -8.56 -6.40
C LYS A 24 -4.74 -8.40 -6.98
N LYS A 25 -5.79 -9.03 -6.43
CA LYS A 25 -7.17 -8.86 -6.93
C LYS A 25 -7.70 -7.42 -6.86
N GLN A 26 -7.17 -6.61 -5.93
CA GLN A 26 -7.59 -5.22 -5.72
C GLN A 26 -6.88 -4.23 -6.67
N VAL A 27 -5.62 -4.53 -7.03
CA VAL A 27 -4.78 -3.69 -7.90
C VAL A 27 -4.73 -4.17 -9.36
N ASP A 28 -4.90 -5.47 -9.59
CA ASP A 28 -4.97 -6.09 -10.91
C ASP A 28 -6.23 -5.58 -11.61
N LYS A 29 -6.04 -4.99 -12.80
CA LYS A 29 -7.07 -4.26 -13.59
C LYS A 29 -7.49 -2.89 -13.07
N PHE A 30 -6.82 -2.31 -12.07
CA PHE A 30 -7.09 -0.94 -11.65
C PHE A 30 -6.11 0.05 -12.31
N ALA A 31 -6.63 0.95 -13.14
CA ALA A 31 -5.82 1.97 -13.80
C ALA A 31 -5.29 2.98 -12.77
N GLY A 32 -3.96 3.11 -12.68
CA GLY A 32 -3.33 3.97 -11.67
C GLY A 32 -3.22 3.33 -10.28
N ALA A 33 -3.24 2.00 -10.18
CA ALA A 33 -3.02 1.34 -8.90
C ALA A 33 -1.65 1.68 -8.32
N LYS A 34 -1.62 2.13 -7.06
CA LYS A 34 -0.41 2.37 -6.30
C LYS A 34 -0.41 1.47 -5.08
N TYR A 35 0.55 0.55 -5.05
CA TYR A 35 0.79 -0.31 -3.91
C TYR A 35 2.30 -0.42 -3.63
N LYS A 36 2.67 -0.75 -2.38
CA LYS A 36 4.06 -0.98 -1.99
C LYS A 36 4.14 -2.02 -0.87
N SER A 37 5.14 -2.90 -0.96
CA SER A 37 5.41 -3.90 0.07
C SER A 37 6.48 -3.42 1.06
N PHE A 38 6.24 -3.66 2.35
CA PHE A 38 7.12 -3.35 3.46
C PHE A 38 7.42 -4.60 4.29
N SER A 39 8.55 -4.58 4.97
CA SER A 39 8.99 -5.67 5.85
C SER A 39 8.45 -5.54 7.28
N SER A 40 7.90 -4.37 7.63
CA SER A 40 7.38 -4.02 8.96
C SER A 40 6.02 -3.34 8.88
N LEU A 41 5.16 -3.64 9.85
CA LEU A 41 3.82 -3.04 9.98
C LEU A 41 3.94 -1.52 10.20
N ALA A 42 4.85 -1.09 11.08
CA ALA A 42 5.09 0.32 11.36
C ALA A 42 5.50 1.13 10.11
N GLU A 43 6.39 0.58 9.26
CA GLU A 43 6.76 1.20 7.98
C GLU A 43 5.56 1.25 7.02
N ALA A 44 4.76 0.19 6.98
CA ALA A 44 3.56 0.14 6.15
C ALA A 44 2.52 1.20 6.57
N GLU A 45 2.25 1.34 7.86
CA GLU A 45 1.35 2.37 8.40
C GLU A 45 1.87 3.77 8.15
N GLN A 46 3.15 4.02 8.44
CA GLN A 46 3.79 5.31 8.18
C GLN A 46 3.73 5.68 6.70
N ALA A 47 3.95 4.70 5.81
CA ALA A 47 3.86 4.93 4.38
C ALA A 47 2.41 5.15 3.92
N PHE A 48 1.43 4.45 4.50
CA PHE A 48 0.01 4.67 4.22
C PHE A 48 -0.44 6.08 4.62
N VAL A 49 -0.08 6.51 5.83
CA VAL A 49 -0.42 7.83 6.38
C VAL A 49 0.39 8.96 5.69
N GLY A 50 1.69 8.77 5.51
CA GLY A 50 2.62 9.76 4.96
C GLY A 50 2.47 9.99 3.46
N SER A 51 1.94 9.02 2.70
CA SER A 51 1.68 9.17 1.27
C SER A 51 0.57 10.19 0.96
N HIS A 52 -0.21 10.61 1.96
CA HIS A 52 -1.21 11.66 1.80
C HIS A 52 -0.68 13.10 1.96
N GLY A 53 0.63 13.30 2.19
CA GLY A 53 1.16 14.61 2.61
C GLY A 53 2.48 15.08 2.00
N ALA A 54 2.93 14.54 0.86
CA ALA A 54 4.16 15.00 0.19
C ALA A 54 3.89 15.67 -1.17
N SER A 55 2.93 16.60 -1.19
CA SER A 55 3.08 17.81 -1.99
C SER A 55 3.92 18.77 -1.16
N THR A 56 5.25 18.59 -1.17
CA THR A 56 6.15 19.61 -0.64
C THR A 56 5.97 20.85 -1.51
N ALA A 57 5.32 21.84 -0.91
CA ALA A 57 5.29 23.21 -1.35
C ALA A 57 6.72 23.66 -1.72
N LYS A 58 6.85 24.25 -2.90
CA LYS A 58 8.01 25.07 -3.27
C LYS A 58 7.82 26.46 -2.66
#